data_AF-A0A1B7SDR8-F1
#
_entry.id   AF-A0A1B7SDR8-F1
#
_cell.length_a   1.000
_cell.length_b   1.000
_cell.length_c   1.000
_cell.angle_alpha   90.00
_cell.angle_beta   90.00
_cell.angle_gamma   90.00
#
_symmetry.space_group_name_H-M   'P 1'
#
loop_
_entity.id
_entity.type
_entity.pdbx_description
1 polymer ?
#
loop_
_entity_poly.entity_id
_entity_poly.type
_entity_poly.pdbx_seq_one_letter_code
_entity_poly.pdbx_strand_id
1 'polypeptide(L)'
;HVIDLIVDNRLKDIYTESDLPKEVGALTVHECKEKFEFLIKWQGKSHLHNTWEVYHFGNFPMETENDLQKLPPLTSTTKGIKRLDNYCKKVLIDEADIINSPYTTAEDLETMSLNNERIREEWEQCKQVERIVSSQRNEETGKLEYLIKWRRLPYDECTFEDSSMIAKLTPREVSLYQ
;
A
#
# COMPACT_ATOMS: atom_id res chain seq x y z
N HIS A 1 -6.68 -0.26 -12.41
CA HIS A 1 -6.67 0.42 -11.10
C HIS A 1 -5.62 1.53 -11.08
N VAL A 2 -5.75 2.56 -10.23
CA VAL A 2 -4.80 3.68 -10.13
C VAL A 2 -4.07 3.62 -8.79
N ILE A 3 -2.74 3.66 -8.81
CA ILE A 3 -1.91 3.65 -7.60
C ILE A 3 -2.06 5.00 -6.90
N ASP A 4 -2.44 4.95 -5.63
CA ASP A 4 -2.50 6.13 -4.79
C ASP A 4 -1.28 6.21 -3.87
N LEU A 5 -0.98 5.15 -3.13
CA LEU A 5 0.18 5.09 -2.23
C LEU A 5 0.80 3.71 -2.20
N ILE A 6 2.12 3.66 -2.00
CA ILE A 6 2.83 2.43 -1.63
C ILE A 6 2.98 2.44 -0.10
N VAL A 7 2.36 1.47 0.56
CA VAL A 7 2.20 1.43 2.02
C VAL A 7 3.34 0.66 2.67
N ASP A 8 3.74 -0.44 2.06
CA ASP A 8 4.74 -1.36 2.59
C ASP A 8 5.43 -2.13 1.46
N ASN A 9 6.53 -2.79 1.78
CA ASN A 9 7.25 -3.70 0.89
C ASN A 9 7.70 -4.95 1.63
N ARG A 10 7.85 -6.05 0.90
CA ARG A 10 8.56 -7.24 1.38
C ARG A 10 9.29 -7.93 0.25
N LEU A 11 10.34 -8.67 0.59
CA LEU A 11 11.03 -9.52 -0.37
C LEU A 11 10.05 -10.58 -0.87
N LYS A 12 10.09 -10.87 -2.17
CA LYS A 12 9.34 -12.01 -2.71
C LYS A 12 9.92 -13.29 -2.12
N ASP A 13 9.08 -14.28 -1.89
CA ASP A 13 9.44 -15.56 -1.22
C ASP A 13 10.62 -16.30 -1.86
N ILE A 14 10.93 -16.03 -3.14
CA ILE A 14 12.04 -16.64 -3.87
C ILE A 14 13.40 -15.98 -3.61
N TYR A 15 13.44 -14.81 -2.95
CA TYR A 15 14.65 -14.07 -2.65
C TYR A 15 14.88 -13.97 -1.14
N THR A 16 16.14 -13.81 -0.78
CA THR A 16 16.61 -13.61 0.59
C THR A 16 17.45 -12.35 0.67
N GLU A 17 17.73 -11.89 1.89
CA GLU A 17 18.62 -10.73 2.10
C GLU A 17 20.02 -10.93 1.50
N SER A 18 20.48 -12.19 1.34
CA SER A 18 21.75 -12.48 0.67
C SER A 18 21.73 -12.22 -0.84
N ASP A 19 20.55 -12.17 -1.47
CA ASP A 19 20.40 -11.89 -2.89
C ASP A 19 20.38 -10.38 -3.20
N LEU A 20 20.38 -9.54 -2.16
CA LEU A 20 20.46 -8.09 -2.29
C LEU A 20 21.91 -7.62 -2.40
N PRO A 21 22.18 -6.59 -3.24
CA PRO A 21 23.48 -5.96 -3.28
C PRO A 21 23.88 -5.42 -1.91
N LYS A 22 25.15 -5.64 -1.53
CA LYS A 22 25.73 -5.18 -0.25
C LYS A 22 26.62 -3.95 -0.41
N GLU A 23 26.77 -3.45 -1.63
CA GLU A 23 27.53 -2.25 -1.91
C GLU A 23 26.60 -1.03 -1.90
N VAL A 24 27.07 0.06 -1.31
CA VAL A 24 26.33 1.34 -1.30
C VAL A 24 26.11 1.82 -2.75
N GLY A 25 24.87 2.19 -3.07
CA GLY A 25 24.44 2.63 -4.39
C GLY A 25 24.28 1.51 -5.42
N ALA A 26 24.43 0.24 -5.03
CA ALA A 26 24.30 -0.88 -5.96
C ALA A 26 22.84 -1.31 -6.18
N LEU A 27 21.95 -1.11 -5.21
CA LEU A 27 20.54 -1.44 -5.36
C LEU A 27 19.85 -0.45 -6.31
N THR A 28 19.32 -0.97 -7.42
CA THR A 28 18.63 -0.14 -8.42
C THR A 28 17.11 -0.24 -8.31
N VAL A 29 16.39 0.76 -8.85
CA VAL A 29 14.90 0.72 -8.94
C VAL A 29 14.41 -0.51 -9.72
N HIS A 30 15.19 -0.96 -10.71
CA HIS A 30 14.88 -2.18 -11.46
C HIS A 30 14.92 -3.40 -10.54
N GLU A 31 16.00 -3.56 -9.77
CA GLU A 31 16.11 -4.66 -8.81
C GLU A 31 15.06 -4.59 -7.71
N CYS A 32 14.70 -3.39 -7.23
CA CYS A 32 13.61 -3.24 -6.29
C CYS A 32 12.30 -3.83 -6.86
N LYS A 33 11.96 -3.52 -8.11
CA LYS A 33 10.76 -4.05 -8.78
C LYS A 33 10.84 -5.57 -9.03
N GLU A 34 12.04 -6.08 -9.23
CA GLU A 34 12.30 -7.49 -9.47
C GLU A 34 12.27 -8.34 -8.21
N LYS A 35 12.85 -7.86 -7.11
CA LYS A 35 13.07 -8.65 -5.90
C LYS A 35 12.01 -8.45 -4.82
N PHE A 36 11.25 -7.34 -4.88
CA PHE A 36 10.23 -7.01 -3.89
C PHE A 36 8.81 -7.07 -4.45
N GLU A 37 7.87 -7.32 -3.55
CA GLU A 37 6.46 -7.04 -3.74
C GLU A 37 6.01 -5.90 -2.84
N PHE A 38 4.97 -5.20 -3.26
CA PHE A 38 4.57 -3.91 -2.69
C PHE A 38 3.12 -3.95 -2.25
N LEU A 39 2.84 -3.44 -1.06
CA LEU A 39 1.48 -3.25 -0.58
C LEU A 39 0.93 -1.93 -1.15
N ILE A 40 -0.01 -2.02 -2.07
CA ILE A 40 -0.55 -0.87 -2.78
C ILE A 40 -1.88 -0.44 -2.18
N LYS A 41 -1.99 0.86 -1.85
CA LYS A 41 -3.26 1.54 -1.63
C LYS A 41 -3.78 2.08 -2.94
N TRP A 42 -5.00 1.68 -3.29
CA TRP A 42 -5.65 2.04 -4.56
C TRP A 42 -6.50 3.30 -4.41
N GLN A 43 -6.51 4.13 -5.44
CA GLN A 43 -7.31 5.36 -5.44
C GLN A 43 -8.81 5.03 -5.33
N GLY A 44 -9.52 5.79 -4.48
CA GLY A 44 -10.95 5.62 -4.24
C GLY A 44 -11.31 4.39 -3.39
N LYS A 45 -10.32 3.71 -2.80
CA LYS A 45 -10.52 2.61 -1.87
C LYS A 45 -9.87 2.91 -0.52
N SER A 46 -10.45 2.38 0.55
CA SER A 46 -9.86 2.45 1.89
C SER A 46 -8.62 1.55 2.01
N HIS A 47 -7.88 1.75 3.10
CA HIS A 47 -6.69 0.96 3.43
C HIS A 47 -7.01 -0.54 3.70
N LEU A 48 -8.29 -0.90 3.84
CA LEU A 48 -8.72 -2.30 3.96
C LEU A 48 -8.58 -3.09 2.66
N HIS A 49 -8.63 -2.41 1.52
CA HIS A 49 -8.57 -3.03 0.19
C HIS A 49 -7.17 -2.97 -0.42
N ASN A 50 -6.16 -2.75 0.42
CA ASN A 50 -4.77 -2.77 -0.02
C ASN A 50 -4.39 -4.19 -0.42
N THR A 51 -3.64 -4.32 -1.51
CA THR A 51 -3.23 -5.62 -2.03
C THR A 51 -1.71 -5.68 -2.19
N TRP A 52 -1.15 -6.86 -1.93
CA TRP A 52 0.25 -7.16 -2.22
C TRP A 52 0.38 -7.44 -3.72
N GLU A 53 1.20 -6.64 -4.38
CA GLU A 53 1.36 -6.69 -5.83
C GLU A 53 2.83 -6.83 -6.23
N VAL A 54 3.04 -7.68 -7.23
CA VAL A 54 4.33 -7.87 -7.88
C VAL A 54 4.41 -6.97 -9.11
N TYR A 55 5.54 -6.30 -9.31
CA TYR A 55 5.78 -5.60 -10.58
C TYR A 55 6.05 -6.62 -11.68
N HIS A 56 5.23 -6.58 -12.74
CA HIS A 56 5.39 -7.46 -13.89
C HIS A 56 6.18 -6.72 -14.97
N PHE A 57 7.33 -7.30 -15.34
CA PHE A 57 8.13 -6.81 -16.46
C PHE A 57 7.56 -7.32 -17.77
N GLY A 58 7.64 -6.49 -18.80
CA GLY A 58 7.17 -6.83 -20.12
C GLY A 58 6.64 -5.61 -20.85
N ASN A 59 6.48 -5.77 -22.16
CA ASN A 59 5.71 -4.83 -22.95
C ASN A 59 4.26 -5.27 -22.91
N PHE A 60 3.42 -4.44 -22.32
CA PHE A 60 1.98 -4.63 -22.28
C PHE A 60 1.35 -3.64 -23.27
N PRO A 61 1.27 -3.98 -24.58
CA PRO A 61 0.64 -3.12 -25.56
C PRO A 61 -0.81 -2.89 -25.14
N MET A 62 -1.18 -1.62 -25.02
CA MET A 62 -2.50 -1.19 -24.62
C MET A 62 -3.21 -0.69 -25.88
N GLU A 63 -3.81 -1.62 -26.63
CA GLU A 63 -4.50 -1.29 -27.89
C GLU A 63 -5.93 -0.81 -27.62
N THR A 64 -6.61 -1.33 -26.58
CA THR A 64 -7.94 -0.88 -26.17
C THR A 64 -8.11 -0.75 -24.66
N GLU A 65 -9.06 0.07 -24.19
CA GLU A 65 -9.36 0.21 -22.75
C GLU A 65 -9.86 -1.08 -22.10
N ASN A 66 -10.42 -2.02 -22.88
CA ASN A 66 -10.87 -3.31 -22.37
C ASN A 66 -9.71 -4.27 -22.03
N ASP A 67 -8.53 -4.03 -22.58
CA ASP A 67 -7.35 -4.84 -22.26
C ASP A 67 -6.80 -4.52 -20.86
N LEU A 68 -7.09 -3.34 -20.30
CA LEU A 68 -6.70 -2.93 -18.95
C LEU A 68 -7.20 -3.89 -17.86
N GLN A 69 -8.35 -4.54 -18.06
CA GLN A 69 -8.88 -5.53 -17.11
C GLN A 69 -8.14 -6.87 -17.15
N LYS A 70 -7.42 -7.16 -18.24
CA LYS A 70 -6.66 -8.41 -18.42
C LYS A 70 -5.17 -8.25 -18.11
N LEU A 71 -4.71 -7.01 -17.91
CA LEU A 71 -3.33 -6.73 -17.57
C LEU A 71 -3.04 -7.09 -16.10
N PRO A 72 -1.79 -7.46 -15.78
CA PRO A 72 -1.39 -7.57 -14.40
C PRO A 72 -1.61 -6.25 -13.65
N PRO A 73 -1.95 -6.31 -12.35
CA PRO A 73 -2.32 -5.14 -11.55
C PRO A 73 -1.22 -4.07 -11.48
N LEU A 74 0.05 -4.48 -11.50
CA LEU A 74 1.20 -3.59 -11.41
C LEU A 74 2.17 -3.80 -12.59
N THR A 75 2.13 -2.88 -13.55
CA THR A 75 2.97 -2.87 -14.75
C THR A 75 3.42 -1.44 -15.08
N SER A 76 4.22 -1.28 -16.15
CA SER A 76 4.62 0.03 -16.66
C SER A 76 3.45 0.90 -17.13
N THR A 77 2.31 0.30 -17.51
CA THR A 77 1.12 1.02 -17.98
C THR A 77 0.17 1.39 -16.85
N THR A 78 0.40 0.89 -15.62
CA THR A 78 -0.41 1.23 -14.45
C THR A 78 -0.30 2.72 -14.14
N LYS A 79 -1.46 3.41 -14.07
CA LYS A 79 -1.52 4.83 -13.73
C LYS A 79 -0.95 5.05 -12.32
N GLY A 80 -0.03 6.01 -12.20
CA GLY A 80 0.64 6.34 -10.93
C GLY A 80 1.97 5.62 -10.69
N ILE A 81 2.51 4.89 -11.67
CA ILE A 81 3.73 4.07 -11.48
C ILE A 81 4.97 4.84 -10.98
N LYS A 82 5.08 6.14 -11.27
CA LYS A 82 6.16 6.99 -10.73
C LYS A 82 6.19 7.02 -9.19
N ARG A 83 5.06 6.79 -8.52
CA ARG A 83 5.01 6.68 -7.06
C ARG A 83 5.79 5.48 -6.55
N LEU A 84 5.73 4.36 -7.28
CA LEU A 84 6.53 3.17 -6.99
C LEU A 84 8.03 3.47 -7.18
N ASP A 85 8.41 4.12 -8.28
CA ASP A 85 9.81 4.47 -8.53
C ASP A 85 10.38 5.37 -7.41
N ASN A 86 9.58 6.33 -6.96
CA ASN A 86 9.95 7.22 -5.87
C ASN A 86 10.02 6.48 -4.52
N TYR A 87 9.13 5.53 -4.28
CA TYR A 87 9.16 4.68 -3.10
C TYR A 87 10.42 3.82 -3.06
N CYS A 88 10.75 3.15 -4.17
CA CYS A 88 11.97 2.35 -4.27
C CYS A 88 13.23 3.19 -3.96
N LYS A 89 13.29 4.45 -4.43
CA LYS A 89 14.41 5.34 -4.12
C LYS A 89 14.45 5.73 -2.65
N LYS A 90 13.36 6.29 -2.14
CA LYS A 90 13.32 6.92 -0.81
C LYS A 90 13.28 5.95 0.37
N VAL A 91 12.83 4.72 0.12
CA VAL A 91 12.69 3.70 1.16
C VAL A 91 13.74 2.63 0.90
N LEU A 92 13.57 1.81 -0.14
CA LEU A 92 14.44 0.64 -0.34
C LEU A 92 15.91 0.99 -0.57
N ILE A 93 16.21 1.92 -1.49
CA ILE A 93 17.59 2.28 -1.85
C ILE A 93 18.23 3.07 -0.71
N ASP A 94 17.56 4.10 -0.19
CA ASP A 94 18.07 4.89 0.93
C ASP A 94 18.33 4.01 2.18
N GLU A 95 17.42 3.08 2.51
CA GLU A 95 17.63 2.13 3.63
C GLU A 95 18.79 1.17 3.36
N ALA A 96 18.89 0.61 2.16
CA ALA A 96 19.99 -0.28 1.80
C ALA A 96 21.34 0.46 1.87
N ASP A 97 21.40 1.71 1.44
CA ASP A 97 22.60 2.54 1.50
C ASP A 97 23.00 2.86 2.93
N ILE A 98 22.03 3.13 3.81
CA ILE A 98 22.28 3.30 5.25
C ILE A 98 22.80 1.98 5.84
N ILE A 99 22.15 0.85 5.59
CA ILE A 99 22.55 -0.45 6.16
C ILE A 99 23.96 -0.86 5.70
N ASN A 100 24.27 -0.65 4.42
CA ASN A 100 25.54 -1.07 3.82
C ASN A 100 26.67 -0.05 4.00
N SER A 101 26.38 1.17 4.45
CA SER A 101 27.39 2.21 4.63
C SER A 101 28.34 1.87 5.78
N PRO A 102 29.67 1.95 5.57
CA PRO A 102 30.66 1.68 6.61
C PRO A 102 30.68 2.74 7.72
N TYR A 103 29.99 3.87 7.52
CA TYR A 103 29.89 4.97 8.49
C TYR A 103 28.64 4.87 9.37
N THR A 104 27.74 3.93 9.10
CA THR A 104 26.47 3.80 9.81
C THR A 104 26.69 3.23 11.20
N THR A 105 26.14 3.90 12.20
CA THR A 105 26.24 3.49 13.60
C THR A 105 25.07 2.60 14.01
N ALA A 106 25.20 1.92 15.15
CA ALA A 106 24.09 1.15 15.71
C ALA A 106 22.88 2.04 16.09
N GLU A 107 23.12 3.29 16.48
CA GLU A 107 22.08 4.27 16.80
C GLU A 107 21.31 4.69 15.54
N ASP A 108 21.99 4.84 14.40
CA ASP A 108 21.36 5.14 13.11
C ASP A 108 20.43 3.99 12.69
N LEU A 109 20.88 2.74 12.83
CA LEU A 109 20.09 1.54 12.53
C LEU A 109 18.86 1.42 13.45
N GLU A 110 19.03 1.70 14.74
CA GLU A 110 17.92 1.70 15.70
C GLU A 110 16.89 2.79 15.35
N THR A 111 17.36 4.00 15.04
CA THR A 111 16.51 5.12 14.62
C THR A 111 15.68 4.77 13.38
N MET A 112 16.32 4.15 12.39
CA MET A 112 15.65 3.68 11.16
C MET A 112 14.59 2.62 11.48
N SER A 113 14.93 1.62 12.30
CA SER A 113 14.01 0.57 12.72
C SER A 113 12.78 1.13 13.44
N LEU A 114 12.98 2.04 14.40
CA LEU A 114 11.92 2.71 15.14
C LEU A 114 11.02 3.55 14.23
N ASN A 115 11.59 4.26 13.26
CA ASN A 115 10.79 5.03 12.30
C ASN A 115 9.94 4.11 11.40
N ASN A 116 10.48 2.97 10.98
CA ASN A 116 9.76 1.99 10.16
C ASN A 116 8.63 1.30 10.92
N GLU A 117 8.82 1.03 12.22
CA GLU A 117 7.76 0.54 13.10
C GLU A 117 6.67 1.60 13.29
N ARG A 118 7.05 2.85 13.59
CA ARG A 118 6.10 3.98 13.72
C ARG A 118 5.24 4.16 12.48
N ILE A 119 5.83 4.13 11.28
CA ILE A 119 5.10 4.27 10.01
C ILE A 119 4.11 3.10 9.83
N ARG A 120 4.51 1.87 10.15
CA ARG A 120 3.61 0.70 10.09
C ARG A 120 2.43 0.84 11.05
N GLU A 121 2.67 1.30 12.28
CA GLU A 121 1.59 1.57 13.25
C GLU A 121 0.61 2.65 12.76
N GLU A 122 1.11 3.69 12.10
CA GLU A 122 0.26 4.73 11.49
C GLU A 122 -0.65 4.13 10.40
N TRP A 123 -0.12 3.26 9.55
CA TRP A 123 -0.91 2.59 8.52
C TRP A 123 -1.95 1.62 9.08
N GLU A 124 -1.66 0.96 10.21
CA GLU A 124 -2.65 0.13 10.90
C GLU A 124 -3.78 0.97 11.51
N GLN A 125 -3.50 2.19 11.97
CA GLN A 125 -4.55 3.10 12.43
C GLN A 125 -5.48 3.51 11.28
N CYS A 126 -4.95 3.71 10.07
CA CYS A 126 -5.76 4.05 8.88
C CYS A 126 -6.77 2.96 8.47
N LYS A 127 -6.65 1.73 8.99
CA LYS A 127 -7.60 0.62 8.78
C LYS A 127 -8.71 0.56 9.84
N GLN A 128 -8.60 1.36 10.90
CA GLN A 128 -9.55 1.36 12.01
C GLN A 128 -10.69 2.36 11.76
N VAL A 129 -11.91 1.92 12.01
CA VAL A 129 -13.10 2.78 11.98
C VAL A 129 -13.02 3.78 13.13
N GLU A 130 -13.14 5.07 12.81
CA GLU A 130 -13.29 6.15 13.78
C GLU A 130 -14.76 6.44 14.05
N ARG A 131 -15.57 6.51 12.99
CA ARG A 131 -17.00 6.83 13.06
C ARG A 131 -17.74 6.40 11.79
N ILE A 132 -19.01 6.02 11.92
CA ILE A 132 -19.94 5.91 10.80
C ILE A 132 -20.60 7.28 10.58
N VAL A 133 -20.40 7.86 9.39
CA VAL A 133 -20.87 9.20 9.05
C VAL A 133 -22.28 9.17 8.47
N SER A 134 -22.55 8.19 7.61
CA SER A 134 -23.83 8.05 6.92
C SER A 134 -24.02 6.59 6.51
N SER A 135 -25.25 6.25 6.11
CA SER A 135 -25.60 4.95 5.56
C SER A 135 -26.40 5.13 4.27
N GLN A 136 -26.07 4.37 3.24
CA GLN A 136 -26.81 4.35 1.99
C GLN A 136 -27.12 2.93 1.57
N ARG A 137 -28.16 2.74 0.75
CA ARG A 137 -28.38 1.47 0.07
C ARG A 137 -27.85 1.59 -1.35
N ASN A 138 -26.90 0.74 -1.71
CA ASN A 138 -26.35 0.69 -3.05
C ASN A 138 -27.48 0.31 -4.03
N GLU A 139 -27.71 1.13 -5.04
CA GLU A 139 -28.83 0.95 -5.98
C GLU A 139 -28.65 -0.28 -6.89
N GLU A 140 -27.41 -0.64 -7.21
CA GLU A 140 -27.08 -1.76 -8.10
C GLU A 140 -27.12 -3.10 -7.36
N THR A 141 -26.55 -3.15 -6.15
CA THR A 141 -26.44 -4.40 -5.39
C THR A 141 -27.55 -4.59 -4.36
N GLY A 142 -28.29 -3.52 -4.05
CA GLY A 142 -29.31 -3.49 -3.01
C GLY A 142 -28.76 -3.62 -1.59
N LYS A 143 -27.43 -3.66 -1.40
CA LYS A 143 -26.78 -3.86 -0.10
C LYS A 143 -26.69 -2.54 0.67
N LEU A 144 -26.74 -2.64 2.00
CA LEU A 144 -26.52 -1.50 2.89
C LEU A 144 -25.00 -1.24 3.00
N GLU A 145 -24.61 0.00 2.78
CA GLU A 145 -23.24 0.49 2.89
C GLU A 145 -23.16 1.62 3.92
N TYR A 146 -22.06 1.67 4.65
CA TYR A 146 -21.75 2.73 5.60
C TYR A 146 -20.63 3.61 5.07
N LEU A 147 -20.81 4.92 5.13
CA LEU A 147 -19.73 5.88 4.90
C LEU A 147 -18.86 5.94 6.16
N ILE A 148 -17.63 5.47 6.03
CA ILE A 148 -16.71 5.31 7.15
C ILE A 148 -15.75 6.48 7.20
N LYS A 149 -15.69 7.13 8.36
CA LYS A 149 -14.57 7.97 8.76
C LYS A 149 -13.50 7.07 9.36
N TRP A 150 -12.35 7.00 8.71
CA TRP A 150 -11.19 6.23 9.17
C TRP A 150 -10.35 7.05 10.16
N ARG A 151 -9.71 6.37 11.12
CA ARG A 151 -8.79 7.04 12.05
C ARG A 151 -7.58 7.58 11.29
N ARG A 152 -7.04 8.70 11.76
CA ARG A 152 -5.86 9.40 11.20
C ARG A 152 -5.98 9.87 9.74
N LEU A 153 -7.11 9.61 9.08
CA LEU A 153 -7.39 10.13 7.75
C LEU A 153 -8.37 11.31 7.80
N PRO A 154 -8.25 12.26 6.88
CA PRO A 154 -9.21 13.36 6.75
C PRO A 154 -10.58 12.90 6.20
N TYR A 155 -11.58 13.79 6.20
CA TYR A 155 -12.96 13.45 5.82
C TYR A 155 -13.14 13.17 4.31
N ASP A 156 -12.28 13.72 3.47
CA ASP A 156 -12.21 13.46 2.03
C ASP A 156 -11.80 12.01 1.70
N GLU A 157 -11.12 11.33 2.61
CA GLU A 157 -10.75 9.91 2.50
C GLU A 157 -11.83 8.96 3.05
N CYS A 158 -13.03 9.45 3.36
CA CYS A 158 -14.15 8.59 3.77
C CYS A 158 -14.59 7.71 2.60
N THR A 159 -14.85 6.43 2.86
CA THR A 159 -15.28 5.47 1.84
C THR A 159 -16.56 4.74 2.25
N PHE A 160 -17.35 4.35 1.26
CA PHE A 160 -18.50 3.48 1.48
C PHE A 160 -18.04 2.03 1.57
N GLU A 161 -18.40 1.36 2.66
CA GLU A 161 -18.03 -0.02 2.93
C GLU A 161 -19.27 -0.87 3.25
N ASP A 162 -19.20 -2.16 2.95
CA ASP A 162 -20.30 -3.09 3.19
C ASP A 162 -20.66 -3.17 4.68
N SER A 163 -21.94 -2.95 5.00
CA SER A 163 -22.43 -2.92 6.39
C SER A 163 -22.15 -4.21 7.16
N SER A 164 -22.15 -5.37 6.49
CA SER A 164 -21.89 -6.66 7.14
C SER A 164 -20.41 -6.85 7.47
N MET A 165 -19.52 -6.31 6.63
CA MET A 165 -18.08 -6.25 6.92
C MET A 165 -17.80 -5.34 8.11
N ILE A 166 -18.37 -4.12 8.11
CA ILE A 166 -18.16 -3.14 9.18
C ILE A 166 -18.76 -3.59 10.51
N ALA A 167 -19.93 -4.24 10.49
CA ALA A 167 -20.53 -4.79 11.71
C ALA A 167 -19.67 -5.88 12.38
N LYS A 168 -18.90 -6.65 11.60
CA LYS A 168 -17.93 -7.62 12.12
C LYS A 168 -16.67 -6.93 12.63
N LEU A 169 -16.19 -5.90 11.93
CA LEU A 169 -14.95 -5.20 12.26
C LEU A 169 -15.10 -4.35 13.54
N THR A 170 -16.17 -3.57 13.62
CA THR A 170 -16.40 -2.62 14.73
C THR A 170 -17.87 -2.62 15.17
N PRO A 171 -18.31 -3.68 15.88
CA PRO A 171 -19.71 -3.78 16.33
C PRO A 171 -20.10 -2.63 17.27
N ARG A 172 -19.15 -2.11 18.06
CA ARG A 172 -19.37 -0.99 18.97
C ARG A 172 -19.79 0.28 18.24
N GLU A 173 -19.07 0.67 17.18
CA GLU A 173 -19.38 1.88 16.42
C GLU A 173 -20.71 1.76 15.68
N VAL A 174 -21.06 0.56 15.20
CA VAL A 174 -22.39 0.29 14.63
C VAL A 174 -23.49 0.48 15.66
N SER A 175 -23.31 -0.02 16.89
CA SER A 175 -24.29 0.15 17.97
C SER A 175 -24.46 1.59 18.43
N LEU A 176 -23.43 2.44 18.27
CA LEU A 176 -23.51 3.86 18.60
C LEU A 176 -24.19 4.69 17.50
N TYR A 177 -24.20 4.18 16.27
CA TYR A 177 -24.81 4.85 15.13
C TYR A 177 -26.31 4.54 14.97
N GLN A 178 -26.74 3.35 15.40
CA GLN A 178 -28.15 2.92 15.40
C GLN A 178 -28.95 3.58 16.54
#